data_AF-A0A2P4Y5R1-F1
#
_entry.id   AF-A0A2P4Y5R1-F1
#
_cell.length_a   1.000
_cell.length_b   1.000
_cell.length_c   1.000
_cell.angle_alpha   90.00
_cell.angle_beta   90.00
_cell.angle_gamma   90.00
#
_symmetry.space_group_name_H-M   'P 1'
#
loop_
_entity.id
_entity.type
_entity.pdbx_description
1 polymer ?
#
loop_
_entity_poly.entity_id
_entity_poly.type
_entity_poly.pdbx_seq_one_letter_code
_entity_poly.pdbx_strand_id
1 'polypeptide(L)'
;MARGKKRDAEDLTDGAVVAKSLQSKQTKTSTKRTYQSKVSIMIAWLATHFPETIDTNTNKMQIPLSNDAVLAFFGHICSPAHLCDRDNLDSKSATSIPLSVSCIWGYRSALIYVYRSKLLELDTTGYRAPSRPRSYEKVINDLKKRGLLKINEGKHQLKASGYGLLALKLMTMEPMKNGQTWSTVLFGWCFLLLMRNLMGRADSVDTIMLQHIEWSDTASLSRNRVTKVIRLEPRSLASTYTPIRMSHHNAQFLLALYIISRAPNAPLVLFLGSDSKYRFGRILRRAISALSDEEMHSLSCIRESIGTHSLLKGSGSYALSQVNGPTPVSVYLRMGQSLGKLND
;
A
#
# COMPACT_ATOMS: atom_id res chain seq x y z
N MET A 1 10.49 -31.33 -50.91
CA MET A 1 11.19 -31.34 -49.60
C MET A 1 11.26 -29.89 -49.11
N ALA A 2 10.84 -29.44 -47.94
CA ALA A 2 10.01 -29.98 -46.86
C ALA A 2 9.04 -28.86 -46.44
N ARG A 3 7.74 -29.19 -46.37
CA ARG A 3 6.67 -28.29 -45.89
C ARG A 3 6.92 -27.96 -44.42
N GLY A 4 7.01 -26.67 -44.11
CA GLY A 4 7.02 -26.18 -42.73
C GLY A 4 5.76 -26.64 -42.01
N LYS A 5 5.94 -27.38 -40.91
CA LYS A 5 4.89 -27.78 -39.97
C LYS A 5 4.00 -26.60 -39.62
N LYS A 6 2.72 -26.67 -39.99
CA LYS A 6 1.65 -26.03 -39.22
C LYS A 6 1.85 -26.47 -37.77
N ARG A 7 2.12 -25.50 -36.89
CA ARG A 7 1.89 -25.73 -35.46
C ARG A 7 0.39 -25.76 -35.32
N ASP A 8 -0.14 -26.97 -35.21
CA ASP A 8 -1.53 -27.21 -34.85
C ASP A 8 -1.80 -26.44 -33.57
N ALA A 9 -2.67 -25.44 -33.68
CA ALA A 9 -3.21 -24.68 -32.56
C ALA A 9 -4.33 -25.49 -31.88
N GLU A 10 -4.01 -26.76 -31.58
CA GLU A 10 -4.78 -27.59 -30.67
C GLU A 10 -4.00 -27.64 -29.37
N ASP A 11 -4.14 -26.62 -28.54
CA ASP A 11 -3.66 -26.70 -27.16
C ASP A 11 -4.65 -26.00 -26.21
N LEU A 12 -5.62 -26.80 -25.79
CA LEU A 12 -6.16 -26.85 -24.43
C LEU A 12 -6.74 -25.55 -23.86
N THR A 13 -7.93 -25.17 -24.35
CA THR A 13 -8.95 -24.53 -23.49
C THR A 13 -9.61 -25.58 -22.58
N ASP A 14 -8.80 -26.30 -21.79
CA ASP A 14 -9.30 -27.13 -20.71
C ASP A 14 -9.88 -26.20 -19.64
N GLY A 15 -11.18 -26.35 -19.35
CA GLY A 15 -11.87 -25.58 -18.32
C GLY A 15 -11.16 -25.64 -16.97
N ALA A 16 -10.46 -26.73 -16.66
CA ALA A 16 -9.66 -26.86 -15.44
C ALA A 16 -8.40 -25.97 -15.46
N VAL A 17 -7.75 -25.80 -16.61
CA VAL A 17 -6.59 -24.89 -16.77
C VAL A 17 -7.05 -23.43 -16.63
N VAL A 18 -8.20 -23.09 -17.22
CA VAL A 18 -8.81 -21.75 -17.09
C VAL A 18 -9.22 -21.48 -15.64
N ALA A 19 -9.87 -22.44 -14.96
CA ALA A 19 -10.26 -22.32 -13.56
C ALA A 19 -9.04 -22.13 -12.65
N LYS A 20 -7.96 -22.91 -12.84
CA LYS A 20 -6.69 -22.73 -12.12
C LYS A 20 -6.07 -21.36 -12.39
N SER A 21 -6.09 -20.89 -13.63
CA SER A 21 -5.61 -19.55 -14.00
C SER A 21 -6.41 -18.45 -13.30
N LEU A 22 -7.74 -18.54 -13.26
CA LEU A 22 -8.61 -17.59 -12.56
C LEU A 22 -8.45 -17.64 -11.04
N GLN A 23 -8.34 -18.84 -10.46
CA GLN A 23 -8.06 -19.02 -9.04
C GLN A 23 -6.71 -18.38 -8.66
N SER A 24 -5.70 -18.53 -9.52
CA SER A 24 -4.40 -17.88 -9.32
C SER A 24 -4.50 -16.34 -9.32
N LYS A 25 -5.49 -15.75 -9.98
CA LYS A 25 -5.72 -14.29 -10.03
C LYS A 25 -6.49 -13.75 -8.83
N GLN A 26 -7.14 -14.61 -8.02
CA GLN A 26 -7.86 -14.17 -6.81
C GLN A 26 -6.95 -13.45 -5.81
N THR A 27 -5.68 -13.85 -5.73
CA THR A 27 -4.69 -13.23 -4.84
C THR A 27 -3.67 -12.46 -5.65
N LYS A 28 -3.50 -11.16 -5.35
CA LYS A 28 -2.51 -10.31 -6.02
C LYS A 28 -1.09 -10.87 -5.84
N THR A 29 -0.24 -10.72 -6.84
CA THR A 29 1.16 -11.18 -6.81
C THR A 29 1.95 -10.62 -5.62
N SER A 30 1.73 -9.36 -5.25
CA SER A 30 2.33 -8.75 -4.07
C SER A 30 1.90 -9.45 -2.78
N THR A 31 0.60 -9.76 -2.65
CA THR A 31 0.05 -10.49 -1.51
C THR A 31 0.62 -11.91 -1.43
N LYS A 32 0.76 -12.60 -2.57
CA LYS A 32 1.42 -13.93 -2.61
C LYS A 32 2.85 -13.86 -2.09
N ARG A 33 3.65 -12.87 -2.53
CA ARG A 33 5.01 -12.66 -2.03
C ARG A 33 5.04 -12.40 -0.52
N THR A 34 4.12 -11.58 -0.01
CA THR A 34 4.01 -11.32 1.44
C THR A 34 3.64 -12.59 2.21
N TYR A 35 2.69 -13.39 1.71
CA TYR A 35 2.32 -14.65 2.34
C TYR A 35 3.47 -15.66 2.29
N GLN A 36 4.16 -15.79 1.16
CA GLN A 36 5.35 -16.64 1.05
C GLN A 36 6.42 -16.26 2.07
N SER A 37 6.75 -14.98 2.21
CA SER A 37 7.72 -14.52 3.21
C SER A 37 7.30 -14.89 4.64
N LYS A 38 6.02 -14.73 4.98
CA LYS A 38 5.49 -15.13 6.29
C LYS A 38 5.51 -16.63 6.50
N VAL A 39 5.15 -17.40 5.48
CA VAL A 39 5.20 -18.87 5.50
C VAL A 39 6.63 -19.37 5.63
N SER A 40 7.62 -18.74 4.98
CA SER A 40 9.03 -19.09 5.16
C SER A 40 9.50 -18.90 6.60
N ILE A 41 9.09 -17.81 7.26
CA ILE A 41 9.38 -17.59 8.69
C ILE A 41 8.71 -18.67 9.55
N MET A 42 7.45 -19.03 9.24
CA MET A 42 6.75 -20.11 9.93
C MET A 42 7.47 -21.46 9.76
N ILE A 43 7.87 -21.80 8.54
CA ILE A 43 8.59 -23.05 8.22
C ILE A 43 9.91 -23.11 8.99
N ALA A 44 10.70 -22.03 8.97
CA ALA A 44 11.97 -21.98 9.68
C ALA A 44 11.80 -22.20 11.19
N TRP A 45 10.75 -21.63 11.79
CA TRP A 45 10.48 -21.82 13.22
C TRP A 45 9.96 -23.23 13.53
N LEU A 46 9.04 -23.73 12.71
CA LEU A 46 8.45 -25.07 12.87
C LEU A 46 9.47 -26.18 12.65
N ALA A 47 10.39 -26.04 11.69
CA ALA A 47 11.46 -27.02 11.46
C ALA A 47 12.31 -27.27 12.72
N THR A 48 12.48 -26.25 13.57
CA THR A 48 13.28 -26.35 14.79
C THR A 48 12.49 -26.90 16.00
N HIS A 49 11.18 -26.66 16.07
CA HIS A 49 10.36 -26.98 17.26
C HIS A 49 9.38 -28.13 17.05
N PHE A 50 8.95 -28.35 15.81
CA PHE A 50 7.99 -29.37 15.36
C PHE A 50 8.47 -29.95 14.00
N PRO A 51 9.65 -30.58 13.95
CA PRO A 51 10.25 -31.06 12.71
C PRO A 51 9.36 -32.02 11.92
N GLU A 52 8.49 -32.77 12.61
CA GLU A 52 7.49 -33.66 12.03
C GLU A 52 6.45 -32.93 11.15
N THR A 53 6.29 -31.63 11.32
CA THR A 53 5.38 -30.81 10.53
C THR A 53 5.98 -30.31 9.21
N ILE A 54 7.27 -30.60 8.95
CA ILE A 54 7.98 -30.17 7.74
C ILE A 54 8.38 -31.40 6.91
N ASP A 55 8.07 -31.36 5.62
CA ASP A 55 8.58 -32.33 4.66
C ASP A 55 10.06 -32.06 4.38
N THR A 56 10.92 -32.99 4.79
CA THR A 56 12.37 -32.93 4.64
C THR A 56 12.83 -32.86 3.19
N ASN A 57 12.05 -33.39 2.24
CA ASN A 57 12.43 -33.39 0.82
C ASN A 57 12.06 -32.08 0.12
N THR A 58 10.91 -31.49 0.48
CA THR A 58 10.39 -30.30 -0.20
C THR A 58 10.57 -29.01 0.58
N ASN A 59 11.01 -29.11 1.84
CA ASN A 59 11.07 -28.02 2.82
C ASN A 59 9.74 -27.23 2.89
N LYS A 60 8.62 -27.97 2.79
CA LYS A 60 7.26 -27.42 2.84
C LYS A 60 6.56 -27.89 4.10
N MET A 61 5.68 -27.03 4.57
CA MET A 61 4.76 -27.35 5.66
C MET A 61 3.82 -28.49 5.25
N GLN A 62 3.85 -29.56 6.03
CA GLN A 62 2.85 -30.62 5.98
C GLN A 62 1.57 -30.11 6.66
N ILE A 63 0.44 -30.30 5.97
CA ILE A 63 -0.87 -29.82 6.40
C ILE A 63 -1.75 -31.07 6.45
N PRO A 64 -2.61 -31.26 7.47
CA PRO A 64 -2.92 -30.32 8.55
C PRO A 64 -1.82 -30.24 9.63
N LEU A 65 -1.55 -29.02 10.10
CA LEU A 65 -0.77 -28.81 11.32
C LEU A 65 -1.58 -29.22 12.55
N SER A 66 -0.89 -29.73 13.58
CA SER A 66 -1.48 -29.93 14.90
C SER A 66 -1.87 -28.59 15.53
N ASN A 67 -2.92 -28.60 16.36
CA ASN A 67 -3.34 -27.40 17.09
C ASN A 67 -2.21 -26.86 17.97
N ASP A 68 -1.42 -27.74 18.57
CA ASP A 68 -0.28 -27.37 19.42
C ASP A 68 0.81 -26.65 18.63
N ALA A 69 1.17 -27.11 17.44
CA ALA A 69 2.16 -26.45 16.58
C ALA A 69 1.70 -25.04 16.17
N VAL A 70 0.42 -24.89 15.83
CA VAL A 70 -0.15 -23.57 15.48
C VAL A 70 -0.16 -22.66 16.70
N LEU A 71 -0.63 -23.14 17.85
CA LEU A 71 -0.68 -22.36 19.09
C LEU A 71 0.71 -21.94 19.56
N ALA A 72 1.69 -22.85 19.50
CA ALA A 72 3.07 -22.58 19.90
C ALA A 72 3.72 -21.52 18.99
N PHE A 73 3.50 -21.59 17.68
CA PHE A 73 4.01 -20.56 16.75
C PHE A 73 3.37 -19.19 17.03
N PHE A 74 2.04 -19.13 17.18
CA PHE A 74 1.36 -17.86 17.49
C PHE A 74 1.75 -17.34 18.88
N GLY A 75 1.98 -18.21 19.84
CA GLY A 75 2.54 -17.88 21.15
C GLY A 75 3.94 -17.26 21.03
N HIS A 76 4.81 -17.87 20.22
CA HIS A 76 6.16 -17.36 19.97
C HIS A 76 6.16 -15.94 19.40
N ILE A 77 5.40 -15.67 18.34
CA ILE A 77 5.37 -14.34 17.70
C ILE A 77 4.66 -13.28 18.55
N CYS A 78 3.81 -13.71 19.50
CA CYS A 78 3.12 -12.82 20.45
C CYS A 78 3.92 -12.63 21.75
N SER A 79 4.88 -13.51 22.05
CA SER A 79 5.69 -13.51 23.27
C SER A 79 6.34 -12.15 23.60
N PRO A 80 6.89 -11.40 22.63
CA PRO A 80 7.49 -10.10 22.94
C PRO A 80 6.49 -9.11 23.56
N ALA A 81 5.24 -9.10 23.09
CA ALA A 81 4.20 -8.26 23.68
C ALA A 81 3.83 -8.72 25.09
N HIS A 82 3.77 -10.04 25.30
CA HIS A 82 3.49 -10.62 26.61
C HIS A 82 4.58 -10.29 27.64
N LEU A 83 5.86 -10.34 27.24
CA LEU A 83 6.98 -9.94 28.09
C LEU A 83 6.93 -8.45 28.43
N CYS A 84 6.68 -7.58 27.45
CA CYS A 84 6.49 -6.14 27.71
C CYS A 84 5.33 -5.88 28.68
N ASP A 85 4.23 -6.63 28.54
CA ASP A 85 3.05 -6.52 29.38
C ASP A 85 3.32 -6.93 30.82
N ARG A 86 3.92 -8.12 31.00
CA ARG A 86 4.28 -8.71 32.30
C ARG A 86 5.34 -7.91 33.05
N ASP A 87 6.39 -7.53 32.36
CA ASP A 87 7.58 -6.90 32.96
C ASP A 87 7.51 -5.37 32.91
N ASN A 88 6.42 -4.81 32.37
CA ASN A 88 6.18 -3.38 32.21
C ASN A 88 7.34 -2.65 31.49
N LEU A 89 7.92 -3.32 30.49
CA LEU A 89 9.10 -2.85 29.75
C LEU A 89 8.69 -2.00 28.54
N ASP A 90 9.43 -0.92 28.29
CA ASP A 90 9.34 -0.20 27.02
C ASP A 90 9.77 -1.15 25.89
N SER A 91 8.99 -1.18 24.81
CA SER A 91 9.34 -1.91 23.59
C SER A 91 10.75 -1.61 23.04
N LYS A 92 11.34 -0.45 23.37
CA LYS A 92 12.71 -0.09 23.00
C LYS A 92 13.78 -0.78 23.84
N SER A 93 13.47 -1.13 25.09
CA SER A 93 14.38 -1.86 25.98
C SER A 93 14.16 -3.37 25.93
N ALA A 94 13.06 -3.83 25.31
CA ALA A 94 12.79 -5.24 25.10
C ALA A 94 13.77 -5.87 24.08
N THR A 95 14.11 -7.14 24.28
CA THR A 95 14.96 -7.94 23.38
C THR A 95 14.38 -8.04 21.96
N SER A 96 13.06 -7.93 21.82
CA SER A 96 12.38 -7.91 20.54
C SER A 96 11.15 -7.00 20.60
N ILE A 97 10.90 -6.29 19.50
CA ILE A 97 9.79 -5.33 19.42
C ILE A 97 8.49 -6.12 19.20
N PRO A 98 7.43 -5.87 20.00
CA PRO A 98 6.11 -6.44 19.78
C PRO A 98 5.60 -6.20 18.35
N LEU A 99 5.11 -7.26 17.71
CA LEU A 99 4.49 -7.16 16.39
C LEU A 99 3.15 -6.42 16.47
N SER A 100 2.78 -5.72 15.39
CA SER A 100 1.45 -5.13 15.34
C SER A 100 0.37 -6.19 15.17
N VAL A 101 -0.83 -5.88 15.66
CA VAL A 101 -2.04 -6.72 15.50
C VAL A 101 -2.25 -7.07 14.01
N SER A 102 -2.08 -6.10 13.11
CA SER A 102 -2.17 -6.31 11.66
C SER A 102 -1.13 -7.28 11.12
N CYS A 103 0.08 -7.31 11.68
CA CYS A 103 1.13 -8.24 11.27
C CYS A 103 0.77 -9.69 11.64
N ILE A 104 0.22 -9.90 12.85
CA ILE A 104 -0.28 -11.19 13.34
C ILE A 104 -1.43 -11.69 12.46
N TRP A 105 -2.40 -10.81 12.13
CA TRP A 105 -3.45 -11.12 11.16
C TRP A 105 -2.89 -11.52 9.79
N GLY A 106 -1.79 -10.90 9.38
CA GLY A 106 -1.07 -11.27 8.16
C GLY A 106 -0.52 -12.69 8.20
N TYR A 107 0.03 -13.15 9.33
CA TYR A 107 0.47 -14.54 9.51
C TYR A 107 -0.70 -15.52 9.46
N ARG A 108 -1.79 -15.22 10.18
CA ARG A 108 -3.02 -16.02 10.13
C ARG A 108 -3.57 -16.14 8.71
N SER A 109 -3.60 -15.04 7.97
CA SER A 109 -4.09 -15.02 6.59
C SER A 109 -3.18 -15.82 5.65
N ALA A 110 -1.86 -15.77 5.86
CA ALA A 110 -0.90 -16.56 5.12
C ALA A 110 -1.08 -18.07 5.39
N LEU A 111 -1.31 -18.46 6.65
CA LEU A 111 -1.61 -19.85 7.01
C LEU A 111 -2.91 -20.34 6.36
N ILE A 112 -3.98 -19.56 6.44
CA ILE A 112 -5.26 -19.88 5.77
C ILE A 112 -5.07 -20.01 4.26
N TYR A 113 -4.23 -19.16 3.67
CA TYR A 113 -3.91 -19.25 2.24
C TYR A 113 -3.22 -20.58 1.88
N VAL A 114 -2.30 -21.07 2.73
CA VAL A 114 -1.67 -22.40 2.55
C VAL A 114 -2.70 -23.52 2.65
N TYR A 115 -3.59 -23.50 3.66
CA TYR A 115 -4.66 -24.49 3.81
C TYR A 115 -5.59 -24.52 2.58
N ARG A 116 -6.05 -23.34 2.16
CA ARG A 116 -6.91 -23.20 0.96
C ARG A 116 -6.25 -23.68 -0.32
N SER A 117 -4.93 -23.55 -0.44
CA SER A 117 -4.20 -24.06 -1.61
C SER A 117 -4.22 -25.59 -1.72
N LYS A 118 -4.44 -26.29 -0.61
CA LYS A 118 -4.62 -27.75 -0.53
C LYS A 118 -6.10 -28.17 -0.44
N LEU A 119 -7.04 -27.24 -0.68
CA LEU A 119 -8.49 -27.43 -0.55
C LEU A 119 -8.92 -27.89 0.86
N LEU A 120 -8.14 -27.54 1.88
CA LEU A 120 -8.45 -27.81 3.27
C LEU A 120 -8.94 -26.54 3.96
N GLU A 121 -9.83 -26.70 4.93
CA GLU A 121 -10.18 -25.64 5.86
C GLU A 121 -9.32 -25.75 7.12
N LEU A 122 -8.91 -24.60 7.63
CA LEU A 122 -8.28 -24.53 8.94
C LEU A 122 -9.41 -24.68 9.96
N ASP A 123 -9.44 -25.78 10.73
CA ASP A 123 -10.39 -25.93 11.83
C ASP A 123 -10.16 -24.79 12.83
N THR A 124 -11.12 -23.86 12.90
CA THR A 124 -11.00 -22.68 13.75
C THR A 124 -11.61 -22.87 15.14
N THR A 125 -12.22 -24.02 15.41
CA THR A 125 -13.05 -24.23 16.60
C THR A 125 -12.23 -24.62 17.84
N GLY A 126 -11.11 -25.32 17.67
CA GLY A 126 -10.17 -25.70 18.76
C GLY A 126 -9.25 -24.59 19.27
N TYR A 127 -9.25 -23.42 18.63
CA TYR A 127 -8.38 -22.27 18.98
C TYR A 127 -8.90 -21.48 20.19
N ARG A 128 -8.83 -22.06 21.38
CA ARG A 128 -9.04 -21.33 22.64
C ARG A 128 -7.70 -20.92 23.25
N ALA A 129 -7.43 -19.61 23.25
CA ALA A 129 -6.84 -18.83 24.34
C ALA A 129 -5.69 -17.84 24.00
N PRO A 130 -4.78 -18.07 23.03
CA PRO A 130 -3.89 -17.01 22.51
C PRO A 130 -4.14 -16.65 21.03
N SER A 131 -4.91 -17.46 20.31
CA SER A 131 -5.15 -17.40 18.86
C SER A 131 -6.38 -16.58 18.46
N ARG A 132 -7.13 -16.01 19.41
CA ARG A 132 -8.09 -14.94 19.11
C ARG A 132 -7.30 -13.63 19.08
N PRO A 133 -7.16 -12.98 17.91
CA PRO A 133 -6.45 -11.71 17.82
C PRO A 133 -7.04 -10.61 18.72
N ARG A 134 -8.29 -10.78 19.18
CA ARG A 134 -8.94 -9.89 20.14
C ARG A 134 -8.26 -9.85 21.52
N SER A 135 -7.68 -10.95 22.02
CA SER A 135 -6.94 -10.91 23.30
C SER A 135 -5.60 -10.19 23.12
N TYR A 136 -4.87 -10.50 22.06
CA TYR A 136 -3.64 -9.81 21.70
C TYR A 136 -3.86 -8.32 21.43
N GLU A 137 -4.95 -7.96 20.75
CA GLU A 137 -5.33 -6.57 20.49
C GLU A 137 -5.57 -5.79 21.80
N LYS A 138 -6.17 -6.41 22.81
CA LYS A 138 -6.30 -5.81 24.14
C LYS A 138 -4.95 -5.53 24.78
N VAL A 139 -4.03 -6.50 24.76
CA VAL A 139 -2.67 -6.34 25.30
C VAL A 139 -1.93 -5.20 24.59
N ILE A 140 -1.95 -5.18 23.26
CA ILE A 140 -1.30 -4.10 22.48
C ILE A 140 -1.93 -2.74 22.79
N ASN A 141 -3.26 -2.66 22.90
CA ASN A 141 -3.93 -1.41 23.23
C ASN A 141 -3.61 -0.94 24.65
N ASP A 142 -3.46 -1.86 25.61
CA ASP A 142 -3.07 -1.53 26.98
C ASP A 142 -1.62 -1.04 27.06
N LEU A 143 -0.69 -1.74 26.38
CA LEU A 143 0.70 -1.29 26.24
C LEU A 143 0.79 0.11 25.61
N LYS A 144 -0.05 0.41 24.62
CA LYS A 144 -0.14 1.76 24.03
C LYS A 144 -0.67 2.80 25.03
N LYS A 145 -1.66 2.44 25.85
CA LYS A 145 -2.20 3.34 26.90
C LYS A 145 -1.16 3.65 27.97
N ARG A 146 -0.35 2.67 28.37
CA ARG A 146 0.77 2.83 29.31
C ARG A 146 1.98 3.56 28.72
N GLY A 147 1.96 3.88 27.42
CA GLY A 147 3.08 4.52 26.73
C GLY A 147 4.28 3.61 26.45
N LEU A 148 4.13 2.29 26.66
CA LEU A 148 5.18 1.28 26.41
C LEU A 148 5.31 0.90 24.94
N LEU A 149 4.30 1.23 24.13
CA LEU A 149 4.28 1.10 22.68
C LEU A 149 3.91 2.41 22.00
N LYS A 150 4.42 2.59 20.77
CA LYS A 150 4.03 3.71 19.91
C LYS A 150 2.52 3.66 19.64
N ILE A 151 1.83 4.75 19.94
CA ILE A 151 0.39 4.91 19.72
C ILE A 151 0.05 4.76 18.23
N ASN A 152 0.82 5.43 17.38
CA ASN A 152 0.60 5.48 15.93
C ASN A 152 1.50 4.49 15.18
N GLU A 153 0.88 3.69 14.32
CA GLU A 153 1.58 2.78 13.41
C GLU A 153 1.51 3.29 11.95
N GLY A 154 2.56 2.99 11.19
CA GLY A 154 2.65 3.33 9.77
C GLY A 154 3.10 4.77 9.49
N LYS A 155 2.78 5.26 8.29
CA LYS A 155 3.26 6.56 7.79
C LYS A 155 2.47 7.72 8.39
N HIS A 156 3.16 8.80 8.76
CA HIS A 156 2.54 10.01 9.32
C HIS A 156 1.84 10.83 8.23
N GLN A 157 0.83 11.63 8.60
CA GLN A 157 0.18 12.53 7.65
C GLN A 157 1.09 13.72 7.33
N LEU A 158 1.17 14.13 6.06
CA LEU A 158 1.95 15.30 5.69
C LEU A 158 1.10 16.58 5.83
N LYS A 159 1.64 17.64 6.46
CA LYS A 159 0.99 18.95 6.54
C LYS A 159 0.95 19.64 5.17
N ALA A 160 0.06 20.62 4.99
CA ALA A 160 -0.05 21.39 3.76
C ALA A 160 1.27 22.09 3.36
N SER A 161 1.95 22.71 4.33
CA SER A 161 3.28 23.30 4.16
C SER A 161 4.31 22.26 3.70
N GLY A 162 4.25 21.05 4.25
CA GLY A 162 5.14 19.96 3.88
C GLY A 162 4.96 19.46 2.45
N TYR A 163 3.74 19.50 1.91
CA TYR A 163 3.56 19.25 0.47
C TYR A 163 4.20 20.35 -0.37
N GLY A 164 4.03 21.61 0.02
CA GLY A 164 4.63 22.74 -0.70
C GLY A 164 6.15 22.61 -0.75
N LEU A 165 6.76 22.28 0.38
CA LEU A 165 8.20 22.05 0.49
C LEU A 165 8.66 20.87 -0.39
N LEU A 166 7.99 19.71 -0.30
CA LEU A 166 8.36 18.55 -1.12
C LEU A 166 8.13 18.80 -2.62
N ALA A 167 7.09 19.53 -2.99
CA ALA A 167 6.82 19.89 -4.37
C ALA A 167 7.91 20.83 -4.91
N LEU A 168 8.29 21.85 -4.13
CA LEU A 168 9.39 22.75 -4.46
C LEU A 168 10.71 21.98 -4.60
N LYS A 169 11.04 21.11 -3.64
CA LYS A 169 12.26 20.30 -3.66
C LYS A 169 12.30 19.34 -4.85
N LEU A 170 11.16 18.79 -5.26
CA LEU A 170 11.07 17.96 -6.47
C LEU A 170 11.21 18.80 -7.74
N MET A 171 10.63 19.99 -7.79
CA MET A 171 10.75 20.90 -8.93
C MET A 171 12.20 21.35 -9.16
N THR A 172 12.94 21.65 -8.09
CA THR A 172 14.32 22.15 -8.16
C THR A 172 15.36 21.04 -8.12
N MET A 173 14.95 19.77 -8.14
CA MET A 173 15.88 18.65 -8.08
C MET A 173 16.65 18.50 -9.40
N GLU A 174 17.97 18.59 -9.34
CA GLU A 174 18.82 18.33 -10.49
C GLU A 174 18.99 16.82 -10.76
N PRO A 175 19.01 16.40 -12.04
CA PRO A 175 19.33 15.03 -12.42
C PRO A 175 20.82 14.74 -12.18
N MET A 176 21.17 14.07 -11.07
CA MET A 176 22.57 13.87 -10.66
C MET A 176 23.17 12.49 -11.02
N LYS A 177 22.42 11.60 -11.67
CA LYS A 177 22.92 10.25 -12.03
C LYS A 177 22.93 10.06 -13.54
N ASN A 178 23.94 9.36 -14.07
CA ASN A 178 23.94 8.88 -15.45
C ASN A 178 22.64 8.13 -15.75
N GLY A 179 21.89 8.61 -16.75
CA GLY A 179 20.58 8.07 -17.14
C GLY A 179 19.35 8.73 -16.48
N GLN A 180 19.53 9.68 -15.56
CA GLN A 180 18.45 10.57 -15.14
C GLN A 180 18.41 11.81 -16.02
N THR A 181 17.22 12.15 -16.49
CA THR A 181 16.96 13.35 -17.29
C THR A 181 15.93 14.23 -16.59
N TRP A 182 15.77 15.46 -17.06
CA TRP A 182 14.69 16.35 -16.60
C TRP A 182 13.30 15.73 -16.68
N SER A 183 13.07 14.78 -17.60
CA SER A 183 11.80 14.04 -17.68
C SER A 183 11.54 13.15 -16.45
N THR A 184 12.59 12.69 -15.76
CA THR A 184 12.47 11.93 -14.50
C THR A 184 12.01 12.83 -13.36
N VAL A 185 12.50 14.06 -13.32
CA VAL A 185 12.13 15.09 -12.34
C VAL A 185 10.68 15.52 -12.58
N LEU A 186 10.34 15.82 -13.84
CA LEU A 186 8.98 16.14 -14.28
C LEU A 186 7.99 15.01 -13.95
N PHE A 187 8.37 13.76 -14.19
CA PHE A 187 7.59 12.59 -13.78
C PHE A 187 7.31 12.60 -12.27
N GLY A 188 8.35 12.77 -11.44
CA GLY A 188 8.21 12.76 -9.99
C GLY A 188 7.28 13.88 -9.49
N TRP A 189 7.40 15.06 -10.09
CA TRP A 189 6.57 16.22 -9.76
C TRP A 189 5.11 16.02 -10.18
N CYS A 190 4.85 15.59 -11.42
CA CYS A 190 3.50 15.23 -11.90
C CYS A 190 2.85 14.17 -11.01
N PHE A 191 3.58 13.11 -10.66
CA PHE A 191 3.07 12.02 -9.85
C PHE A 191 2.70 12.49 -8.43
N LEU A 192 3.51 13.36 -7.82
CA LEU A 192 3.21 13.99 -6.53
C LEU A 192 1.90 14.80 -6.61
N LEU A 193 1.76 15.65 -7.63
CA LEU A 193 0.57 16.50 -7.80
C LEU A 193 -0.69 15.67 -8.03
N LEU A 194 -0.63 14.61 -8.84
CA LEU A 194 -1.77 13.72 -9.06
C LEU A 194 -2.14 12.93 -7.81
N MET A 195 -1.16 12.40 -7.06
CA MET A 195 -1.43 11.73 -5.78
C MET A 195 -2.19 12.64 -4.81
N ARG A 196 -1.76 13.90 -4.71
CA ARG A 196 -2.37 14.90 -3.83
C ARG A 196 -3.77 15.30 -4.28
N ASN A 197 -3.93 15.69 -5.55
CA ASN A 197 -5.21 16.19 -6.07
C ASN A 197 -6.27 15.09 -6.20
N LEU A 198 -5.89 13.86 -6.57
CA LEU A 198 -6.84 12.75 -6.69
C LEU A 198 -7.14 12.08 -5.35
N MET A 199 -6.41 12.43 -4.29
CA MET A 199 -6.43 11.70 -3.01
C MET A 199 -6.28 10.19 -3.27
N GLY A 200 -5.38 9.86 -4.20
CA GLY A 200 -5.23 8.52 -4.77
C GLY A 200 -4.14 7.73 -4.08
N ARG A 201 -4.30 6.40 -4.01
CA ARG A 201 -3.18 5.51 -3.69
C ARG A 201 -2.19 5.53 -4.85
N ALA A 202 -0.91 5.31 -4.56
CA ALA A 202 0.11 5.23 -5.61
C ALA A 202 -0.23 4.18 -6.67
N ASP A 203 -0.84 3.04 -6.29
CA ASP A 203 -1.32 2.01 -7.24
C ASP A 203 -2.43 2.53 -8.16
N SER A 204 -3.29 3.43 -7.68
CA SER A 204 -4.34 4.04 -8.50
C SER A 204 -3.77 5.07 -9.47
N VAL A 205 -2.73 5.80 -9.06
CA VAL A 205 -2.07 6.80 -9.92
C VAL A 205 -1.20 6.14 -10.99
N ASP A 206 -0.56 5.02 -10.65
CA ASP A 206 0.25 4.19 -11.55
C ASP A 206 -0.55 3.60 -12.74
N THR A 207 -1.85 3.40 -12.56
CA THR A 207 -2.75 2.77 -13.54
C THR A 207 -3.56 3.77 -14.37
N ILE A 208 -3.31 5.07 -14.21
CA ILE A 208 -4.00 6.10 -15.01
C ILE A 208 -3.57 5.98 -16.47
N MET A 209 -4.55 5.97 -17.37
CA MET A 209 -4.36 6.05 -18.81
C MET A 209 -4.84 7.40 -19.30
N LEU A 210 -4.32 7.87 -20.44
CA LEU A 210 -4.73 9.12 -21.08
C LEU A 210 -6.23 9.15 -21.38
N GLN A 211 -6.81 8.01 -21.77
CA GLN A 211 -8.25 7.85 -21.98
C GLN A 211 -9.10 8.05 -20.70
N HIS A 212 -8.50 7.98 -19.51
CA HIS A 212 -9.21 8.28 -18.27
C HIS A 212 -9.33 9.79 -18.04
N ILE A 213 -8.63 10.63 -18.81
CA ILE A 213 -8.60 12.08 -18.61
C ILE A 213 -9.57 12.72 -19.59
N GLU A 214 -10.59 13.37 -19.06
CA GLU A 214 -11.56 14.14 -19.84
C GLU A 214 -11.44 15.62 -19.47
N TRP A 215 -11.43 16.47 -20.50
CA TRP A 215 -11.64 17.90 -20.33
C TRP A 215 -13.14 18.17 -20.22
N SER A 216 -13.56 18.89 -19.19
CA SER A 216 -14.97 19.27 -19.01
C SER A 216 -15.09 20.75 -18.74
N ASP A 217 -15.91 21.43 -19.54
CA ASP A 217 -16.23 22.85 -19.36
C ASP A 217 -17.40 23.06 -18.37
N THR A 218 -18.05 21.99 -17.91
CA THR A 218 -19.14 22.04 -16.93
C THR A 218 -18.93 21.06 -15.77
N ALA A 219 -19.12 21.54 -14.54
CA ALA A 219 -19.02 20.76 -13.32
C ALA A 219 -20.24 19.85 -13.16
N SER A 220 -20.31 18.76 -13.93
CA SER A 220 -21.34 17.74 -13.78
C SER A 220 -20.74 16.37 -13.43
N LEU A 221 -21.33 15.75 -12.42
CA LEU A 221 -20.88 14.56 -11.74
C LEU A 221 -21.25 13.31 -12.57
N SER A 222 -20.36 12.79 -13.42
CA SER A 222 -20.61 11.49 -14.05
C SER A 222 -20.27 10.35 -13.08
N ARG A 223 -21.31 9.84 -12.43
CA ARG A 223 -21.29 8.65 -11.59
C ARG A 223 -21.26 7.42 -12.50
N ASN A 224 -20.08 6.91 -12.86
CA ASN A 224 -19.97 5.56 -13.43
C ASN A 224 -18.89 4.73 -12.73
N ARG A 225 -19.34 3.56 -12.26
CA ARG A 225 -18.53 2.55 -11.57
C ARG A 225 -17.63 1.87 -12.61
N VAL A 226 -16.47 1.41 -12.14
CA VAL A 226 -15.48 0.48 -12.76
C VAL A 226 -14.19 1.13 -13.30
N THR A 227 -14.19 2.38 -13.80
CA THR A 227 -12.95 3.13 -14.08
C THR A 227 -13.09 4.56 -13.59
N LYS A 228 -12.16 5.02 -12.73
CA LYS A 228 -12.18 6.40 -12.23
C LYS A 228 -11.79 7.34 -13.38
N VAL A 229 -12.75 7.92 -14.07
CA VAL A 229 -12.53 9.05 -14.99
C VAL A 229 -12.02 10.24 -14.18
N ILE A 230 -10.92 10.82 -14.61
CA ILE A 230 -10.29 12.02 -14.05
C ILE A 230 -10.76 13.21 -14.89
N ARG A 231 -11.60 14.05 -14.30
CA ARG A 231 -12.04 15.30 -14.93
C ARG A 231 -11.13 16.46 -14.49
N LEU A 232 -10.65 17.25 -15.44
CA LEU A 232 -9.86 18.46 -15.21
C LEU A 232 -10.75 19.69 -15.51
N GLU A 233 -10.86 20.64 -14.56
CA GLU A 233 -11.76 21.80 -14.69
C GLU A 233 -11.01 23.15 -14.61
N PRO A 234 -11.33 24.17 -15.43
CA PRO A 234 -10.55 25.40 -15.50
C PRO A 234 -10.81 26.38 -14.34
N ARG A 235 -12.04 26.50 -13.81
CA ARG A 235 -12.42 27.51 -12.81
C ARG A 235 -13.65 27.09 -11.97
N SER A 236 -13.59 27.42 -10.67
CA SER A 236 -14.65 27.55 -9.64
C SER A 236 -15.46 26.34 -9.15
N LEU A 237 -15.48 26.22 -7.81
CA LEU A 237 -16.59 25.82 -6.93
C LEU A 237 -17.78 25.09 -7.59
N ALA A 238 -17.73 23.77 -7.72
CA ALA A 238 -18.93 22.90 -7.75
C ALA A 238 -18.62 21.40 -7.94
N SER A 239 -17.42 21.00 -8.37
CA SER A 239 -16.92 19.68 -7.98
C SER A 239 -16.58 19.78 -6.49
N THR A 240 -17.25 19.03 -5.61
CA THR A 240 -17.21 19.20 -4.13
C THR A 240 -15.84 18.94 -3.48
N TYR A 241 -14.75 19.02 -4.23
CA TYR A 241 -13.38 19.04 -3.76
C TYR A 241 -12.55 19.82 -4.77
N THR A 242 -12.33 21.09 -4.46
CA THR A 242 -11.42 21.97 -5.18
C THR A 242 -10.07 21.28 -5.44
N PRO A 243 -9.44 21.46 -6.62
CA PRO A 243 -8.01 21.22 -6.73
C PRO A 243 -7.35 22.03 -5.62
N ILE A 244 -6.52 21.40 -4.79
CA ILE A 244 -5.88 22.10 -3.69
C ILE A 244 -4.99 23.17 -4.32
N ARG A 245 -5.49 24.41 -4.35
CA ARG A 245 -4.78 25.56 -4.91
C ARG A 245 -3.44 25.67 -4.20
N MET A 246 -2.36 25.44 -4.93
CA MET A 246 -1.07 26.02 -4.58
C MET A 246 -0.80 27.08 -5.64
N SER A 247 -0.67 28.33 -5.19
CA SER A 247 -0.41 29.51 -6.03
C SER A 247 0.77 29.35 -7.00
N HIS A 248 1.69 28.44 -6.70
CA HIS A 248 2.91 28.20 -7.49
C HIS A 248 2.90 26.90 -8.32
N HIS A 249 1.81 26.11 -8.31
CA HIS A 249 1.79 24.76 -8.89
C HIS A 249 0.51 24.53 -9.71
N ASN A 250 0.49 25.04 -10.95
CA ASN A 250 -0.61 24.74 -11.86
C ASN A 250 -0.48 23.28 -12.35
N ALA A 251 -1.19 22.38 -11.66
CA ALA A 251 -1.20 20.95 -11.98
C ALA A 251 -1.64 20.66 -13.43
N GLN A 252 -2.49 21.52 -14.02
CA GLN A 252 -2.94 21.39 -15.41
C GLN A 252 -1.82 21.73 -16.38
N PHE A 253 -1.10 22.82 -16.12
CA PHE A 253 0.06 23.21 -16.93
C PHE A 253 1.14 22.13 -16.90
N LEU A 254 1.44 21.58 -15.72
CA LEU A 254 2.45 20.55 -15.59
C LEU A 254 2.05 19.24 -16.28
N LEU A 255 0.78 18.86 -16.16
CA LEU A 255 0.23 17.69 -16.85
C LEU A 255 0.24 17.89 -18.37
N ALA A 256 -0.09 19.09 -18.85
CA ALA A 256 -0.01 19.43 -20.28
C ALA A 256 1.43 19.35 -20.79
N LEU A 257 2.40 19.95 -20.09
CA LEU A 257 3.82 19.83 -20.44
C LEU A 257 4.28 18.37 -20.50
N TYR A 258 3.87 17.57 -19.52
CA TYR A 258 4.22 16.15 -19.49
C TYR A 258 3.60 15.37 -20.66
N ILE A 259 2.35 15.65 -21.02
CA ILE A 259 1.66 15.00 -22.15
C ILE A 259 2.25 15.44 -23.50
N ILE A 260 2.54 16.73 -23.67
CA ILE A 260 3.12 17.27 -24.91
C ILE A 260 4.55 16.73 -25.12
N SER A 261 5.30 16.48 -24.04
CA SER A 261 6.66 15.91 -24.13
C SER A 261 6.70 14.43 -24.56
N ARG A 262 5.57 13.83 -24.93
CA ARG A 262 5.47 12.41 -25.31
C ARG A 262 5.73 12.21 -26.80
N ALA A 263 6.29 11.05 -27.14
CA ALA A 263 6.42 10.62 -28.53
C ALA A 263 5.05 10.29 -29.16
N PRO A 264 4.85 10.49 -30.48
CA PRO A 264 3.58 10.27 -31.18
C PRO A 264 3.00 8.85 -31.06
N ASN A 265 3.84 7.84 -30.85
CA ASN A 265 3.45 6.42 -30.73
C ASN A 265 3.58 5.89 -29.29
N ALA A 266 3.60 6.78 -28.31
CA ALA A 266 3.72 6.40 -26.92
C ALA A 266 2.47 5.61 -26.46
N PRO A 267 2.62 4.57 -25.61
CA PRO A 267 1.50 3.86 -25.01
C PRO A 267 0.47 4.80 -24.36
N LEU A 268 -0.80 4.43 -24.30
CA LEU A 268 -1.85 5.27 -23.68
C LEU A 268 -1.74 5.38 -22.15
N VAL A 269 -0.78 4.72 -21.49
CA VAL A 269 -0.55 4.89 -20.05
C VAL A 269 -0.05 6.31 -19.77
N LEU A 270 -0.58 6.95 -18.72
CA LEU A 270 -0.21 8.33 -18.41
C LEU A 270 1.29 8.41 -18.10
N PHE A 271 1.84 7.54 -17.27
CA PHE A 271 3.27 7.54 -16.97
C PHE A 271 4.02 6.49 -17.78
N LEU A 272 5.01 6.92 -18.56
CA LEU A 272 5.83 6.03 -19.39
C LEU A 272 6.82 5.22 -18.57
N GLY A 273 7.03 3.97 -18.96
CA GLY A 273 7.89 2.99 -18.30
C GLY A 273 7.14 2.08 -17.33
N SER A 274 7.85 1.08 -16.79
CA SER A 274 7.29 0.18 -15.78
C SER A 274 7.47 0.71 -14.36
N ASP A 275 6.70 0.15 -13.42
CA ASP A 275 6.87 0.34 -11.97
C ASP A 275 6.87 1.81 -11.51
N SER A 276 5.98 2.65 -12.07
CA SER A 276 5.94 4.09 -11.78
C SER A 276 5.74 4.37 -10.29
N LYS A 277 4.93 3.58 -9.59
CA LYS A 277 4.83 3.60 -8.11
C LYS A 277 6.19 3.48 -7.41
N TYR A 278 7.02 2.50 -7.80
CA TYR A 278 8.32 2.27 -7.17
C TYR A 278 9.34 3.32 -7.59
N ARG A 279 9.30 3.77 -8.84
CA ARG A 279 10.11 4.89 -9.35
C ARG A 279 9.82 6.16 -8.56
N PHE A 280 8.55 6.53 -8.42
CA PHE A 280 8.14 7.67 -7.61
C PHE A 280 8.58 7.50 -6.15
N GLY A 281 8.39 6.31 -5.56
CA GLY A 281 8.86 6.01 -4.20
C GLY A 281 10.38 6.16 -4.00
N ARG A 282 11.20 5.96 -5.04
CA ARG A 282 12.65 6.23 -5.01
C ARG A 282 12.95 7.73 -5.10
N ILE A 283 12.29 8.43 -6.02
CA ILE A 283 12.44 9.88 -6.19
C ILE A 283 12.00 10.63 -4.92
N LEU A 284 10.87 10.25 -4.34
CA LEU A 284 10.38 10.81 -3.09
C LEU A 284 11.37 10.59 -1.94
N ARG A 285 11.92 9.38 -1.80
CA ARG A 285 12.96 9.10 -0.79
C ARG A 285 14.20 9.97 -0.99
N ARG A 286 14.65 10.14 -2.24
CA ARG A 286 15.76 11.04 -2.56
C ARG A 286 15.45 12.49 -2.17
N ALA A 287 14.25 12.99 -2.50
CA ALA A 287 13.84 14.35 -2.13
C ALA A 287 13.85 14.55 -0.61
N ILE A 288 13.30 13.59 0.13
CA ILE A 288 13.28 13.59 1.59
C ILE A 288 14.71 13.51 2.17
N SER A 289 15.59 12.68 1.59
CA SER A 289 16.98 12.58 2.03
C SER A 289 17.79 13.85 1.80
N ALA A 290 17.40 14.66 0.82
CA ALA A 290 18.04 15.93 0.48
C ALA A 290 17.48 17.13 1.28
N LEU A 291 16.51 16.91 2.17
CA LEU A 291 16.03 17.97 3.06
C LEU A 291 17.07 18.25 4.16
N SER A 292 17.25 19.52 4.51
CA SER A 292 18.02 19.92 5.69
C SER A 292 17.27 19.57 6.98
N ASP A 293 17.95 19.67 8.13
CA ASP A 293 17.31 19.40 9.43
C ASP A 293 16.27 20.47 9.79
N GLU A 294 16.49 21.73 9.39
CA GLU A 294 15.52 22.82 9.53
C GLU A 294 14.27 22.58 8.67
N GLU A 295 14.48 22.18 7.40
CA GLU A 295 13.42 21.77 6.49
C GLU A 295 12.63 20.59 7.08
N MET A 296 13.31 19.59 7.67
CA MET A 296 12.67 18.45 8.34
C MET A 296 11.89 18.85 9.60
N HIS A 297 12.40 19.79 10.40
CA HIS A 297 11.67 20.32 11.56
C HIS A 297 10.34 21.00 11.15
N SER A 298 10.31 21.70 10.02
CA SER A 298 9.09 22.31 9.48
C SER A 298 7.99 21.26 9.15
N LEU A 299 8.40 20.02 8.85
CA LEU A 299 7.49 18.91 8.56
C LEU A 299 6.89 18.28 9.84
N SER A 300 7.45 18.57 11.01
CA SER A 300 7.05 18.01 12.32
C SER A 300 6.93 16.48 12.31
N CYS A 301 7.74 15.79 11.51
CA CYS A 301 7.73 14.34 11.42
C CYS A 301 9.14 13.79 11.14
N ILE A 302 9.37 12.52 11.51
CA ILE A 302 10.65 11.86 11.25
C ILE A 302 10.72 11.37 9.79
N ARG A 303 11.94 11.34 9.25
CA ARG A 303 12.22 11.04 7.84
C ARG A 303 11.63 9.69 7.39
N GLU A 304 11.73 8.69 8.26
CA GLU A 304 11.25 7.31 8.05
C GLU A 304 9.73 7.22 8.09
N SER A 305 9.05 8.20 8.70
CA SER A 305 7.58 8.24 8.78
C SER A 305 6.93 8.81 7.53
N ILE A 306 7.71 9.40 6.62
CA ILE A 306 7.22 9.96 5.36
C ILE A 306 7.24 8.86 4.27
N GLY A 307 6.21 8.85 3.43
CA GLY A 307 6.15 7.99 2.25
C GLY A 307 4.95 8.32 1.38
N THR A 308 4.70 7.53 0.34
CA THR A 308 3.57 7.76 -0.58
C THR A 308 2.22 7.76 0.14
N HIS A 309 2.07 7.00 1.21
CA HIS A 309 0.85 6.99 2.02
C HIS A 309 0.71 8.25 2.91
N SER A 310 1.81 8.94 3.25
CA SER A 310 1.75 10.25 3.92
C SER A 310 1.06 11.29 3.05
N LEU A 311 1.29 11.20 1.73
CA LEU A 311 0.69 12.05 0.70
C LEU A 311 -0.84 11.83 0.56
N LEU A 312 -1.29 10.61 0.83
CA LEU A 312 -2.71 10.31 0.85
C LEU A 312 -3.36 10.85 2.12
N LYS A 313 -2.78 10.51 3.29
CA LYS A 313 -3.31 10.92 4.59
C LYS A 313 -3.40 12.44 4.71
N GLY A 314 -2.33 13.15 4.34
CA GLY A 314 -2.31 14.62 4.45
C GLY A 314 -3.33 15.29 3.54
N SER A 315 -3.60 14.73 2.36
CA SER A 315 -4.64 15.25 1.46
C SER A 315 -6.04 15.07 2.06
N GLY A 316 -6.30 13.93 2.70
CA GLY A 316 -7.52 13.69 3.47
C GLY A 316 -7.69 14.67 4.62
N SER A 317 -6.66 14.83 5.45
CA SER A 317 -6.69 15.74 6.59
C SER A 317 -6.87 17.21 6.17
N TYR A 318 -6.24 17.61 5.06
CA TYR A 318 -6.42 18.96 4.50
C TYR A 318 -7.85 19.20 4.02
N ALA A 319 -8.48 18.22 3.37
CA ALA A 319 -9.87 18.33 2.92
C ALA A 319 -10.84 18.42 4.10
N LEU A 320 -10.61 17.64 5.16
CA LEU A 320 -11.42 17.66 6.38
C LEU A 320 -11.24 18.94 7.20
N SER A 321 -10.11 19.65 7.06
CA SER A 321 -9.83 20.86 7.81
C SER A 321 -10.37 22.15 7.14
N GLN A 322 -11.03 22.05 5.98
CA GLN A 322 -11.60 23.22 5.31
C GLN A 322 -12.90 23.66 5.99
N VAL A 323 -13.07 24.96 6.19
CA VAL A 323 -14.35 25.55 6.60
C VAL A 323 -15.36 25.35 5.46
N ASN A 324 -16.56 24.85 5.76
CA ASN A 324 -17.53 24.38 4.75
C ASN A 324 -16.95 23.30 3.81
N GLY A 325 -16.00 22.52 4.34
CA GLY A 325 -15.38 21.41 3.65
C GLY A 325 -16.32 20.23 3.44
N PRO A 326 -15.87 19.23 2.66
CA PRO A 326 -16.61 18.02 2.39
C PRO A 326 -16.86 17.16 3.65
N THR A 327 -17.92 16.36 3.62
CA THR A 327 -18.24 15.45 4.73
C THR A 327 -17.15 14.39 4.95
N PRO A 328 -16.94 13.89 6.19
CA PRO A 328 -15.94 12.86 6.44
C PRO A 328 -16.11 11.59 5.62
N VAL A 329 -17.37 11.14 5.46
CA VAL A 329 -17.73 9.94 4.69
C VAL A 329 -17.25 10.04 3.24
N SER A 330 -17.47 11.19 2.62
CA SER A 330 -17.15 11.42 1.22
C SER A 330 -15.63 11.53 0.99
N VAL A 331 -14.89 12.13 1.94
CA VAL A 331 -13.42 12.10 1.98
C VAL A 331 -12.88 10.66 2.11
N TYR A 332 -13.41 9.87 3.04
CA TYR A 332 -12.96 8.48 3.25
C TYR A 332 -13.23 7.59 2.04
N LEU A 333 -14.42 7.69 1.43
CA LEU A 333 -14.75 6.96 0.20
C LEU A 333 -13.81 7.35 -0.95
N ARG A 334 -13.45 8.63 -1.09
CA ARG A 334 -12.52 9.09 -2.13
C ARG A 334 -11.12 8.53 -1.96
N MET A 335 -10.60 8.54 -0.72
CA MET A 335 -9.34 7.88 -0.36
C MET A 335 -9.40 6.35 -0.51
N GLY A 336 -10.58 5.80 -0.80
CA GLY A 336 -10.83 4.37 -0.92
C GLY A 336 -10.63 3.65 0.41
N GLN A 337 -10.95 4.30 1.52
CA GLN A 337 -11.03 3.68 2.83
C GLN A 337 -12.41 3.02 2.98
N SER A 338 -12.44 1.85 3.60
CA SER A 338 -13.70 1.28 4.06
C SER A 338 -14.21 2.11 5.24
N LEU A 339 -15.45 2.56 5.16
CA LEU A 339 -16.21 2.93 6.35
C LEU A 339 -16.33 1.62 7.14
N GLY A 340 -15.71 1.54 8.32
CA GLY A 340 -15.75 0.31 9.12
C GLY A 340 -17.20 -0.11 9.44
N LYS A 341 -17.37 -1.23 10.17
CA LYS A 341 -18.66 -1.46 10.81
C LYS A 341 -18.90 -0.29 11.78
N LEU A 342 -20.00 0.44 11.60
CA LEU A 342 -20.52 1.30 12.64
C LEU A 342 -20.74 0.39 13.85
N ASN A 343 -20.03 0.66 14.95
CA ASN A 343 -20.41 0.08 16.21
C ASN A 343 -21.59 0.92 16.68
N ASP A 344 -22.78 0.33 16.66
CA ASP A 344 -23.90 0.82 17.47
C ASP A 344 -23.59 0.60 18.96
#